data_AF-A0AAV9DFC7-F1
#
_entry.id   AF-A0AAV9DFC7-F1
#
_cell.length_a   1.000
_cell.length_b   1.000
_cell.length_c   1.000
_cell.angle_alpha   90.00
_cell.angle_beta   90.00
_cell.angle_gamma   90.00
#
_symmetry.space_group_name_H-M   'P 1'
#
loop_
_entity.id
_entity.type
_entity.pdbx_description
1 polymer ?
#
loop_
_entity_poly.entity_id
_entity_poly.type
_entity_poly.pdbx_seq_one_letter_code
_entity_poly.pdbx_strand_id
1 'polypeptide(L)'
;MTTETTSLVSPVAADPPCVGGVSGFYDFPEEIQLCILSFLSPSDIAAFAATSKRSLSFCHSDAACASAGLWSFMCHLRWDSLTQIPRWGGGRFSYRSLYRTLDRWENLIGFWRRIGLGPPSASSPPLVFFEWGSSFLIGSRLLASLSAISTRSAGSTSRRGTSSKLLILIWSR
;
A
#
# COMPACT_ATOMS: atom_id res chain seq x y z
N MET A 1 -82.47 15.99 33.13
CA MET A 1 -81.18 16.48 33.66
C MET A 1 -80.20 15.31 33.61
N THR A 2 -79.79 14.82 32.43
CA THR A 2 -78.63 15.26 31.62
C THR A 2 -77.36 15.53 32.44
N THR A 3 -76.42 14.58 32.41
CA THR A 3 -74.99 14.82 32.11
C THR A 3 -74.30 13.48 31.86
N GLU A 4 -74.10 13.14 30.58
CA GLU A 4 -73.02 12.26 30.14
C GLU A 4 -71.71 13.06 30.19
N THR A 5 -70.69 12.51 30.85
CA THR A 5 -69.32 13.05 30.78
C THR A 5 -68.45 11.98 30.13
N THR A 6 -68.38 12.04 28.80
CA THR A 6 -67.41 11.32 27.98
C THR A 6 -66.07 12.02 28.13
N SER A 7 -65.14 11.42 28.87
CA SER A 7 -63.75 11.89 28.89
C SER A 7 -63.01 11.31 27.69
N LEU A 8 -62.56 12.20 26.81
CA LEU A 8 -61.70 11.91 25.66
C LEU A 8 -60.36 11.34 26.14
N VAL A 9 -60.13 10.06 25.85
CA VAL A 9 -58.79 9.47 25.87
C VAL A 9 -58.07 9.98 24.62
N SER A 10 -57.14 10.92 24.79
CA SER A 10 -56.18 11.26 23.73
C SER A 10 -55.38 10.01 23.37
N PRO A 11 -55.15 9.71 22.08
CA PRO A 11 -54.19 8.70 21.71
C PRO A 11 -52.81 9.21 22.13
N VAL A 12 -52.19 8.50 23.07
CA VAL A 12 -50.73 8.55 23.25
C VAL A 12 -50.15 8.31 21.87
N ALA A 13 -49.50 9.34 21.32
CA ALA A 13 -48.65 9.17 20.16
C ALA A 13 -47.65 8.08 20.53
N ALA A 14 -47.84 6.89 19.96
CA ALA A 14 -46.79 5.90 19.94
C ALA A 14 -45.66 6.55 19.16
N ASP A 15 -44.64 7.04 19.87
CA ASP A 15 -43.37 7.35 19.26
C ASP A 15 -42.99 6.12 18.41
N PRO A 16 -42.68 6.30 17.11
CA PRO A 16 -42.20 5.17 16.33
C PRO A 16 -41.00 4.59 17.09
N PRO A 17 -40.89 3.26 17.24
CA PRO A 17 -39.65 2.69 17.76
C PRO A 17 -38.55 3.27 16.88
N CYS A 18 -37.55 3.92 17.48
CA CYS A 18 -36.38 4.42 16.79
C CYS A 18 -35.65 3.23 16.15
N VAL A 19 -36.15 2.76 15.01
CA VAL A 19 -35.50 1.76 14.17
C VAL A 19 -34.36 2.50 13.50
N GLY A 20 -33.19 2.39 14.10
CA GLY A 20 -31.97 3.00 13.60
C GLY A 20 -31.16 3.60 14.73
N GLY A 21 -30.65 2.75 15.63
CA GLY A 21 -29.50 3.14 16.43
C GLY A 21 -28.44 3.67 15.47
N VAL A 22 -27.96 4.89 15.75
CA VAL A 22 -26.92 5.53 14.93
C VAL A 22 -25.73 4.58 14.95
N SER A 23 -25.52 3.85 13.85
CA SER A 23 -24.42 2.90 13.75
C SER A 23 -23.15 3.71 13.57
N GLY A 24 -22.35 3.80 14.63
CA GLY A 24 -21.07 4.48 14.64
C GLY A 24 -19.99 3.64 13.95
N PHE A 25 -18.89 4.27 13.57
CA PHE A 25 -17.73 3.60 12.95
C PHE A 25 -17.25 2.37 13.74
N TYR A 26 -17.37 2.40 15.06
CA TYR A 26 -16.91 1.30 15.93
C TYR A 26 -17.91 0.15 16.10
N ASP A 27 -19.10 0.25 15.51
CA ASP A 27 -20.10 -0.81 15.53
C ASP A 27 -19.86 -1.84 14.41
N PHE A 28 -18.99 -1.51 13.45
CA PHE A 28 -18.53 -2.45 12.44
C PHE A 28 -17.52 -3.46 13.03
N PRO A 29 -17.43 -4.69 12.49
CA PRO A 29 -16.30 -5.60 12.74
C PRO A 29 -14.95 -4.92 12.46
N GLU A 30 -13.90 -5.34 13.17
CA GLU A 30 -12.57 -4.74 13.09
C GLU A 30 -12.01 -4.76 11.67
N GLU A 31 -12.20 -5.86 10.94
CA GLU A 31 -11.73 -6.02 9.56
C GLU A 31 -12.38 -5.01 8.61
N ILE A 32 -13.66 -4.69 8.84
CA ILE A 32 -14.38 -3.69 8.06
C ILE A 32 -13.86 -2.29 8.41
N GLN A 33 -13.62 -2.00 9.68
CA GLN A 33 -13.00 -0.74 10.11
C GLN A 33 -11.62 -0.56 9.46
N LEU A 34 -10.79 -1.60 9.47
CA LEU A 34 -9.47 -1.61 8.83
C LEU A 34 -9.57 -1.42 7.31
N CYS A 35 -10.53 -2.09 6.66
CA CYS A 35 -10.80 -1.92 5.24
C CYS A 35 -11.20 -0.48 4.90
N ILE A 36 -12.12 0.13 5.66
CA ILE A 36 -12.52 1.53 5.47
C ILE A 36 -11.31 2.47 5.61
N LEU A 37 -10.50 2.30 6.66
CA LEU A 37 -9.33 3.14 6.87
C LEU A 37 -8.22 2.89 5.85
N SER A 38 -8.17 1.73 5.19
CA SER A 38 -7.13 1.42 4.20
C SER A 38 -7.22 2.27 2.92
N PHE A 39 -8.39 2.86 2.65
CA PHE A 39 -8.57 3.81 1.55
C PHE A 39 -8.03 5.21 1.86
N LEU A 40 -7.69 5.48 3.12
CA LEU A 40 -7.23 6.78 3.54
C LEU A 40 -5.73 6.95 3.33
N SER A 41 -5.32 8.18 3.02
CA SER A 41 -3.91 8.53 3.02
C SER A 41 -3.34 8.48 4.45
N PRO A 42 -2.02 8.32 4.62
CA PRO A 42 -1.39 8.41 5.94
C PRO A 42 -1.69 9.72 6.69
N SER A 43 -1.90 10.83 5.99
CA SER A 43 -2.32 12.10 6.56
C SER A 43 -3.75 12.06 7.09
N ASP A 44 -4.66 11.45 6.34
CA ASP A 44 -6.07 11.32 6.75
C ASP A 44 -6.22 10.36 7.92
N ILE A 45 -5.40 9.31 7.98
CA ILE A 45 -5.32 8.42 9.14
C ILE A 45 -4.84 9.18 10.38
N ALA A 46 -3.88 10.09 10.23
CA ALA A 46 -3.43 10.94 11.34
C ALA A 46 -4.54 11.90 11.80
N ALA A 47 -5.30 12.48 10.87
CA ALA A 47 -6.46 13.31 11.19
C ALA A 47 -7.56 12.50 11.91
N PHE A 48 -7.87 11.30 11.42
CA PHE A 48 -8.82 10.38 12.05
C PHE A 48 -8.38 10.00 13.47
N ALA A 49 -7.10 9.65 13.66
CA ALA A 49 -6.55 9.34 14.96
C ALA A 49 -6.69 10.49 15.97
N ALA A 50 -6.68 11.74 15.51
CA ALA A 50 -6.85 12.93 16.35
C ALA A 50 -8.31 13.21 16.78
N THR A 51 -9.31 12.53 16.18
CA THR A 51 -10.73 12.77 16.50
C THR A 51 -11.15 12.25 17.88
N SER A 52 -10.52 11.17 18.37
CA SER A 52 -10.84 10.58 19.67
C SER A 52 -9.71 9.72 20.21
N LYS A 53 -9.68 9.49 21.53
CA LYS A 53 -8.72 8.55 22.16
C LYS A 53 -8.87 7.13 21.62
N ARG A 54 -10.09 6.71 21.30
CA ARG A 54 -10.39 5.39 20.74
C ARG A 54 -9.83 5.25 19.31
N SER A 55 -9.95 6.30 18.49
CA SER A 55 -9.36 6.38 17.15
C SER A 55 -7.84 6.28 17.22
N LEU A 56 -7.23 7.04 18.15
CA LEU A 56 -5.79 7.02 18.36
C LEU A 56 -5.30 5.61 18.72
N SER A 57 -5.93 4.94 19.69
CA SER A 57 -5.55 3.59 20.08
C SER A 57 -5.71 2.58 18.94
N PHE A 58 -6.74 2.73 18.10
CA PHE A 58 -6.99 1.85 16.96
C PHE A 58 -5.93 2.01 15.86
N CYS A 59 -5.47 3.24 15.58
CA CYS A 59 -4.43 3.49 14.57
C CYS A 59 -2.99 3.21 15.07
N HIS A 60 -2.79 3.14 16.38
CA HIS A 60 -1.50 2.92 17.04
C HIS A 60 -1.31 1.53 17.63
N SER A 61 -2.26 0.61 17.47
CA SER A 61 -2.10 -0.80 17.80
C SER A 61 -1.06 -1.45 16.87
N ASP A 62 0.21 -1.07 17.04
CA ASP A 62 1.37 -1.78 16.50
C ASP A 62 1.56 -3.05 17.37
N ALA A 63 0.59 -3.96 17.33
CA ALA A 63 0.78 -5.27 17.95
C ALA A 63 1.75 -6.06 17.07
N ALA A 64 2.87 -6.49 17.66
CA ALA A 64 3.91 -7.32 17.06
C ALA A 64 3.42 -8.71 16.56
N CYS A 65 2.11 -8.93 16.46
CA CYS A 65 1.48 -10.10 15.91
C CYS A 65 1.05 -9.80 14.47
N ALA A 66 1.36 -10.70 13.55
CA ALA A 66 1.19 -10.53 12.11
C ALA A 66 -0.27 -10.39 11.62
N SER A 67 -1.28 -10.31 12.50
CA SER A 67 -2.67 -10.53 12.12
C SER A 67 -3.66 -9.37 12.28
N ALA A 68 -3.34 -8.20 12.88
CA ALA A 68 -4.41 -7.22 13.15
C ALA A 68 -3.98 -5.75 13.33
N GLY A 69 -2.90 -5.30 12.69
CA GLY A 69 -2.52 -3.87 12.72
C GLY A 69 -3.01 -3.14 11.47
N LEU A 70 -3.53 -1.90 11.60
CA LEU A 70 -3.90 -1.06 10.46
C LEU A 70 -2.79 -0.95 9.42
N TRP A 71 -1.57 -0.68 9.87
CA TRP A 71 -0.43 -0.55 8.97
C TRP A 71 -0.06 -1.87 8.28
N SER A 72 -0.29 -3.02 8.91
CA SER A 72 -0.09 -4.34 8.29
C SER A 72 -1.13 -4.57 7.20
N PHE A 73 -2.40 -4.31 7.51
CA PHE A 73 -3.50 -4.41 6.56
C PHE A 73 -3.27 -3.51 5.33
N MET A 74 -2.86 -2.26 5.54
CA MET A 74 -2.51 -1.35 4.45
C MET A 74 -1.34 -1.85 3.60
N CYS A 75 -0.31 -2.42 4.23
CA CYS A 75 0.83 -2.99 3.50
C CYS A 75 0.39 -4.15 2.60
N HIS A 76 -0.42 -5.07 3.14
CA HIS A 76 -0.92 -6.21 2.37
C HIS A 76 -1.84 -5.76 1.23
N LEU A 77 -2.80 -4.88 1.50
CA LEU A 77 -3.74 -4.43 0.47
C LEU A 77 -3.05 -3.83 -0.77
N ARG A 78 -1.96 -3.08 -0.56
CA ARG A 78 -1.29 -2.34 -1.65
C ARG A 78 -0.17 -3.13 -2.33
N TRP A 79 0.57 -3.98 -1.59
CA TRP A 79 1.80 -4.59 -2.10
C TRP A 79 1.86 -6.12 -2.00
N ASP A 80 0.85 -6.82 -1.45
CA ASP A 80 0.89 -8.29 -1.31
C ASP A 80 0.98 -9.01 -2.67
N SER A 81 0.41 -8.44 -3.72
CA SER A 81 0.54 -8.95 -5.09
C SER A 81 1.89 -8.67 -5.75
N LEU A 82 2.69 -7.77 -5.17
CA LEU A 82 3.95 -7.29 -5.74
C LEU A 82 5.16 -7.86 -4.98
N THR A 83 5.02 -8.09 -3.67
CA THR A 83 6.10 -8.54 -2.79
C THR A 83 5.54 -9.29 -1.57
N GLN A 84 6.37 -10.07 -0.88
CA GLN A 84 5.96 -10.87 0.28
C GLN A 84 6.14 -10.06 1.56
N ILE A 85 5.12 -9.28 1.92
CA ILE A 85 5.09 -8.43 3.13
C ILE A 85 5.63 -9.10 4.40
N PRO A 86 5.28 -10.35 4.73
CA PRO A 86 5.80 -11.01 5.94
C PRO A 86 7.31 -11.28 5.93
N ARG A 87 7.94 -11.30 4.76
CA ARG A 87 9.39 -11.50 4.62
C ARG A 87 10.20 -10.23 4.78
N TRP A 88 9.57 -9.06 4.73
CA TRP A 88 10.27 -7.80 4.85
C TRP A 88 10.82 -7.62 6.27
N GLY A 89 12.11 -7.32 6.35
CA GLY A 89 12.72 -6.91 7.61
C GLY A 89 12.88 -7.99 8.68
N GLY A 90 12.57 -9.26 8.38
CA GLY A 90 12.74 -10.38 9.31
C GLY A 90 12.03 -10.19 10.66
N GLY A 91 10.90 -9.48 10.68
CA GLY A 91 10.16 -9.16 11.91
C GLY A 91 10.76 -8.04 12.77
N ARG A 92 11.84 -7.37 12.32
CA ARG A 92 12.52 -6.30 13.09
C ARG A 92 11.99 -4.90 12.81
N PHE A 93 11.11 -4.74 11.83
CA PHE A 93 10.58 -3.44 11.41
C PHE A 93 9.08 -3.38 11.72
N SER A 94 8.61 -2.23 12.21
CA SER A 94 7.17 -1.99 12.32
C SER A 94 6.54 -1.85 10.94
N TYR A 95 5.31 -2.32 10.78
CA TYR A 95 4.56 -2.19 9.52
C TYR A 95 4.38 -0.73 9.10
N ARG A 96 4.30 0.20 10.05
CA ARG A 96 4.28 1.64 9.76
C ARG A 96 5.56 2.12 9.06
N SER A 97 6.72 1.63 9.52
CA SER A 97 8.01 1.96 8.91
C SER A 97 8.17 1.29 7.55
N LEU A 98 7.68 0.06 7.42
CA LEU A 98 7.63 -0.66 6.16
C LEU A 98 6.77 0.07 5.13
N TYR A 99 5.55 0.49 5.50
CA TYR A 99 4.65 1.25 4.63
C TYR A 99 5.34 2.48 4.04
N ARG A 100 5.98 3.31 4.88
CA ARG A 100 6.72 4.50 4.43
C ARG A 100 7.87 4.17 3.49
N THR A 101 8.52 3.04 3.69
CA THR A 101 9.65 2.60 2.87
C THR A 101 9.16 2.11 1.50
N LEU A 102 8.14 1.26 1.49
CA LEU A 102 7.53 0.74 0.25
C LEU A 102 6.91 1.87 -0.58
N ASP A 103 6.19 2.79 0.04
CA ASP A 103 5.59 3.97 -0.62
C ASP A 103 6.66 4.86 -1.28
N ARG A 104 7.81 5.03 -0.63
CA ARG A 104 8.95 5.75 -1.23
C ARG A 104 9.56 5.00 -2.41
N TRP A 105 9.65 3.67 -2.30
CA TRP A 105 10.28 2.82 -3.31
C TRP A 105 9.38 2.54 -4.52
N GLU A 106 8.07 2.69 -4.38
CA GLU A 106 7.14 2.60 -5.51
C GLU A 106 7.48 3.60 -6.61
N ASN A 107 7.92 4.80 -6.22
CA ASN A 107 8.43 5.82 -7.14
C ASN A 107 9.73 5.45 -7.82
N LEU A 108 10.41 4.35 -7.43
CA LEU A 108 11.62 3.84 -8.08
C LEU A 108 11.31 2.73 -9.09
N ILE A 109 10.12 2.14 -9.07
CA ILE A 109 9.80 1.01 -9.94
C ILE A 109 9.72 1.48 -11.41
N GLY A 110 10.25 0.66 -12.31
CA GLY A 110 10.27 0.97 -13.74
C GLY A 110 11.65 1.34 -14.27
N PHE A 111 11.66 2.06 -15.40
CA PHE A 111 12.87 2.36 -16.15
C PHE A 111 13.47 3.73 -15.79
N TRP A 112 14.78 3.74 -15.59
CA TRP A 112 15.57 4.90 -15.24
C TRP A 112 16.73 5.01 -16.20
N ARG A 113 16.91 6.20 -16.76
CA ARG A 113 18.12 6.54 -17.52
C ARG A 113 18.93 7.53 -16.70
N ARG A 114 20.24 7.36 -16.69
CA ARG A 114 21.12 8.39 -16.13
C ARG A 114 21.08 9.62 -17.03
N ILE A 115 20.85 10.79 -16.46
CA ILE A 115 20.92 12.09 -17.16
C ILE A 115 22.27 12.71 -16.84
N GLY A 116 23.08 13.04 -17.86
CA GLY A 116 24.41 13.66 -17.73
C GLY A 116 25.39 13.19 -18.81
N LEU A 117 26.46 13.97 -19.05
CA LEU A 117 27.55 13.59 -19.96
C LEU A 117 28.24 12.32 -19.42
N GLY A 118 27.91 11.17 -19.99
CA GLY A 118 28.80 10.01 -19.92
C GLY A 118 30.09 10.28 -20.71
N PRO A 119 31.14 9.47 -20.52
CA PRO A 119 32.30 9.54 -21.40
C PRO A 119 31.85 9.43 -22.87
N PRO A 120 32.47 10.21 -23.78
CA PRO A 120 32.04 10.36 -25.18
C PRO A 120 32.07 9.04 -26.00
N SER A 121 32.54 7.94 -25.41
CA SER A 121 32.67 6.61 -26.02
C SER A 121 31.47 5.69 -25.79
N ALA A 122 30.48 6.06 -24.96
CA ALA A 122 29.29 5.24 -24.73
C ALA A 122 28.13 5.68 -25.66
N SER A 123 27.84 4.87 -26.67
CA SER A 123 26.81 5.14 -27.71
C SER A 123 25.36 5.19 -27.22
N SER A 124 25.10 4.86 -25.94
CA SER A 124 23.79 5.05 -25.31
C SER A 124 23.95 5.15 -23.78
N PRO A 125 23.24 6.06 -23.09
CA PRO A 125 23.26 6.11 -21.64
C PRO A 125 22.72 4.79 -21.06
N PRO A 126 23.34 4.25 -19.98
CA PRO A 126 22.91 2.99 -19.40
C PRO A 126 21.50 3.12 -18.83
N LEU A 127 20.60 2.23 -19.26
CA LEU A 127 19.25 2.10 -18.73
C LEU A 127 19.28 1.15 -17.54
N VAL A 128 18.58 1.51 -16.46
CA VAL A 128 18.40 0.70 -15.26
C VAL A 128 16.90 0.45 -15.10
N PHE A 129 16.53 -0.78 -14.78
CA PHE A 129 15.17 -1.17 -14.51
C PHE A 129 15.07 -1.63 -13.06
N PHE A 130 14.11 -1.08 -12.32
CA PHE A 130 13.82 -1.52 -10.97
C PHE A 130 12.49 -2.25 -10.89
N GLU A 131 12.49 -3.36 -10.17
CA GLU A 131 11.29 -4.19 -9.94
C GLU A 131 11.24 -4.67 -8.49
N TRP A 132 10.03 -5.07 -8.07
CA TRP A 132 9.83 -5.70 -6.78
C TRP A 132 10.41 -7.12 -6.78
N GLY A 133 11.25 -7.42 -5.79
CA GLY A 133 11.59 -8.78 -5.39
C GLY A 133 10.65 -9.27 -4.29
N SER A 134 10.85 -10.50 -3.83
CA SER A 134 10.01 -11.08 -2.77
C SER A 134 10.07 -10.33 -1.44
N SER A 135 11.20 -9.68 -1.12
CA SER A 135 11.37 -8.93 0.13
C SER A 135 12.47 -7.86 0.02
N PHE A 136 12.71 -7.39 -1.20
CA PHE A 136 13.77 -6.47 -1.58
C PHE A 136 13.43 -5.83 -2.92
N LEU A 137 14.22 -4.83 -3.34
CA LEU A 137 14.11 -4.19 -4.65
C LEU A 137 15.25 -4.69 -5.54
N ILE A 138 14.94 -5.07 -6.78
CA ILE A 138 15.92 -5.53 -7.77
C ILE A 138 16.22 -4.36 -8.70
N GLY A 139 17.51 -4.11 -8.98
CA GLY A 139 17.95 -3.14 -9.98
C GLY A 139 18.75 -3.80 -11.10
N SER A 140 18.17 -3.94 -12.28
CA SER A 140 18.82 -4.56 -13.44
C SER A 140 19.36 -3.49 -14.39
N ARG A 141 20.64 -3.59 -14.77
CA ARG A 141 21.17 -2.76 -15.86
C ARG A 141 20.83 -3.40 -17.20
N LEU A 142 20.15 -2.66 -18.05
CA LEU A 142 19.86 -3.09 -19.42
C LEU A 142 20.97 -2.60 -20.34
N LEU A 143 21.55 -3.56 -21.06
CA LEU A 143 22.53 -3.31 -22.10
C LEU A 143 21.81 -3.42 -23.44
N ALA A 144 22.01 -2.44 -24.32
CA ALA A 144 21.57 -2.57 -25.70
C ALA A 144 22.37 -3.70 -26.36
N SER A 145 21.69 -4.77 -26.80
CA SER A 145 22.33 -5.77 -27.65
C SER A 145 22.43 -5.19 -29.05
N LEU A 146 23.66 -5.01 -29.53
CA LEU A 146 23.96 -4.42 -30.84
C LEU A 146 23.69 -5.40 -32.01
N SER A 147 22.69 -6.28 -31.89
CA SER A 147 22.32 -7.26 -32.91
C SER A 147 21.01 -6.94 -33.66
N ALA A 148 20.22 -5.96 -33.19
CA ALA A 148 18.94 -5.60 -33.81
C ALA A 148 19.03 -4.48 -34.87
N ILE A 149 20.21 -3.88 -35.07
CA ILE A 149 20.51 -3.01 -36.22
C ILE A 149 21.64 -3.65 -37.02
N SER A 150 21.47 -4.92 -37.36
CA SER A 150 22.15 -5.48 -38.52
C SER A 150 21.17 -5.32 -39.67
N THR A 151 21.44 -4.32 -40.51
CA THR A 151 21.00 -4.29 -41.90
C THR A 151 21.02 -5.71 -42.45
N ARG A 152 19.97 -6.11 -43.19
CA ARG A 152 19.95 -7.35 -43.98
C ARG A 152 21.29 -7.50 -44.73
N SER A 153 22.19 -8.29 -44.16
CA SER A 153 23.36 -8.86 -44.82
C SER A 153 23.95 -9.91 -43.90
N ALA A 154 23.49 -11.14 -44.12
CA ALA A 154 24.15 -12.44 -43.92
C ALA A 154 25.14 -12.62 -42.76
N GLY A 155 24.86 -13.60 -41.90
CA GLY A 155 25.92 -14.32 -41.19
C GLY A 155 25.55 -14.75 -39.77
N SER A 156 25.35 -16.06 -39.60
CA SER A 156 25.13 -16.77 -38.34
C SER A 156 26.04 -16.34 -37.18
N THR A 157 25.49 -16.18 -35.97
CA THR A 157 25.86 -16.98 -34.78
C THR A 157 24.99 -16.65 -33.58
N SER A 158 24.38 -17.70 -33.02
CA SER A 158 23.69 -17.67 -31.73
C SER A 158 24.70 -17.46 -30.59
N ARG A 159 24.58 -16.37 -29.83
CA ARG A 159 25.22 -16.23 -28.53
C ARG A 159 24.25 -15.67 -27.49
N ARG A 160 24.06 -16.46 -26.43
CA ARG A 160 23.32 -16.16 -25.20
C ARG A 160 23.73 -14.81 -24.63
N GLY A 161 22.77 -13.89 -24.49
CA GLY A 161 22.95 -12.66 -23.75
C GLY A 161 23.11 -12.93 -22.26
N THR A 162 24.24 -12.55 -21.69
CA THR A 162 24.50 -12.59 -20.24
C THR A 162 23.84 -11.38 -19.60
N SER A 163 22.71 -11.60 -18.92
CA SER A 163 22.03 -10.58 -18.11
C SER A 163 22.71 -10.50 -16.75
N SER A 164 23.54 -9.49 -16.52
CA SER A 164 24.12 -9.22 -15.21
C SER A 164 23.06 -8.61 -14.29
N LYS A 165 22.50 -9.40 -13.38
CA LYS A 165 21.60 -8.92 -12.33
C LYS A 165 22.44 -8.31 -11.21
N LEU A 166 22.27 -7.01 -10.95
CA LEU A 166 22.88 -6.35 -9.79
C LEU A 166 21.84 -6.37 -8.65
N LEU A 167 22.09 -7.16 -7.61
CA LEU A 167 21.27 -7.11 -6.40
C LEU A 167 21.69 -5.87 -5.61
N ILE A 168 20.89 -4.81 -5.63
CA ILE A 168 21.10 -3.67 -4.73
C ILE A 168 20.33 -3.94 -3.45
N LEU A 169 21.01 -4.47 -2.44
CA LEU A 169 20.48 -4.55 -1.08
C LEU A 169 20.60 -3.17 -0.42
N ILE A 170 19.55 -2.35 -0.53
CA ILE A 170 19.49 -1.09 0.23
C ILE A 170 19.10 -1.43 1.66
N TRP A 171 20.08 -1.47 2.57
CA TRP A 171 19.87 -1.56 4.00
C TRP A 171 19.71 -0.14 4.56
N SER A 172 18.52 0.20 5.08
CA SER A 172 18.35 1.45 5.83
C SER A 172 18.93 1.25 7.22
N ARG A 173 19.82 2.18 7.60
CA ARG A 173 20.48 2.27 8.91
C ARG A 173 19.50 2.56 10.04
#